data_AF-A0A1C0ASE3-F1
#
_entry.id   AF-A0A1C0ASE3-F1
#
_cell.length_a   1.000
_cell.length_b   1.000
_cell.length_c   1.000
_cell.angle_alpha   90.00
_cell.angle_beta   90.00
_cell.angle_gamma   90.00
#
_symmetry.space_group_name_H-M   'P 1'
#
loop_
_entity.id
_entity.type
_entity.pdbx_description
1 polymer ?
#
loop_
_entity_poly.entity_id
_entity_poly.type
_entity_poly.pdbx_seq_one_letter_code
_entity_poly.pdbx_strand_id
1 'polypeptide(L)'
;MTSPTMSIPDDDVAAVRSALLRYRIMAWVVGILLVVLVLVGLPLKYIWGDGRVVTWTGMPHGWLYMVLLITAYDLGRRVNWSIKWFLAIMAAGTVPFLSFVAEHFATKDVRAKLRASTA
;
A
#
# COMPACT_ATOMS: atom_id res chain seq x y z
N MET A 1 13.86 -13.86 -40.32
CA MET A 1 14.04 -12.40 -40.20
C MET A 1 13.32 -11.96 -38.93
N THR A 2 14.09 -11.36 -38.01
CA THR A 2 13.71 -10.57 -36.83
C THR A 2 12.68 -11.15 -35.85
N SER A 3 13.19 -11.71 -34.75
CA SER A 3 12.45 -11.91 -33.50
C SER A 3 11.81 -10.58 -33.05
N PRO A 4 10.54 -10.54 -32.62
CA PRO A 4 9.96 -9.34 -32.05
C PRO A 4 10.68 -9.01 -30.74
N THR A 5 11.50 -7.96 -30.75
CA THR A 5 11.92 -7.25 -29.53
C THR A 5 10.67 -6.72 -28.85
N MET A 6 10.13 -7.49 -27.90
CA MET A 6 9.02 -7.07 -27.04
C MET A 6 9.53 -5.98 -26.09
N SER A 7 9.57 -4.74 -26.57
CA SER A 7 9.67 -3.55 -25.74
C SER A 7 8.37 -3.43 -24.96
N ILE A 8 8.44 -3.24 -23.64
CA ILE A 8 7.26 -2.85 -22.85
C ILE A 8 6.76 -1.52 -23.42
N PRO A 9 5.53 -1.43 -23.91
CA PRO A 9 5.04 -0.20 -24.51
C PRO A 9 4.88 0.88 -23.42
N ASP A 10 5.12 2.14 -23.79
CA ASP A 10 5.23 3.27 -22.83
C ASP A 10 3.98 3.48 -21.96
N ASP A 11 2.83 3.04 -22.45
CA ASP A 11 1.54 3.04 -21.76
C ASP A 11 1.54 2.12 -20.52
N ASP A 12 2.22 0.98 -20.56
CA ASP A 12 2.36 0.08 -19.41
C ASP A 12 3.22 0.72 -18.30
N VAL A 13 4.28 1.46 -18.68
CA VAL A 13 5.13 2.18 -17.72
C VAL A 13 4.36 3.30 -17.04
N ALA A 14 3.60 4.09 -17.80
CA ALA A 14 2.72 5.12 -17.26
C ALA A 14 1.65 4.53 -16.33
N ALA A 15 1.04 3.40 -16.72
CA ALA A 15 0.05 2.71 -15.93
C ALA A 15 0.60 2.22 -14.58
N VAL A 16 1.78 1.60 -14.57
CA VAL A 16 2.47 1.16 -13.33
C VAL A 16 2.79 2.34 -12.42
N ARG A 17 3.27 3.46 -12.96
CA ARG A 17 3.53 4.69 -12.17
C ARG A 17 2.26 5.22 -11.52
N SER A 18 1.15 5.24 -12.26
CA SER A 18 -0.14 5.69 -11.75
C SER A 18 -0.68 4.76 -10.64
N ALA A 19 -0.56 3.44 -10.83
CA ALA A 19 -0.95 2.44 -9.83
C ALA A 19 -0.09 2.57 -8.56
N LEU A 20 1.22 2.78 -8.71
CA LEU A 20 2.12 3.02 -7.59
C LEU A 20 1.70 4.26 -6.80
N LEU A 21 1.36 5.37 -7.47
CA LEU A 21 0.91 6.58 -6.79
C LEU A 21 -0.35 6.34 -5.96
N ARG A 22 -1.37 5.67 -6.53
CA ARG A 22 -2.60 5.32 -5.81
C ARG A 22 -2.32 4.46 -4.58
N TYR A 23 -1.51 3.42 -4.73
CA TYR A 23 -1.08 2.56 -3.61
C TYR A 23 -0.35 3.36 -2.53
N ARG A 24 0.59 4.24 -2.90
CA ARG A 24 1.34 5.06 -1.94
C ARG A 24 0.43 5.98 -1.16
N ILE A 25 -0.49 6.69 -1.83
CA ILE A 25 -1.46 7.56 -1.16
C ILE A 25 -2.29 6.74 -0.15
N MET A 26 -2.81 5.59 -0.58
CA MET A 26 -3.60 4.72 0.30
C MET A 26 -2.79 4.19 1.49
N ALA A 27 -1.54 3.76 1.28
CA ALA A 27 -0.68 3.24 2.33
C ALA A 27 -0.40 4.32 3.39
N TRP A 28 -0.13 5.56 2.97
CA TRP A 28 0.08 6.67 3.89
C TRP A 28 -1.19 7.05 4.65
N VAL A 29 -2.33 7.15 3.97
CA VAL A 29 -3.62 7.48 4.61
C VAL A 29 -4.01 6.42 5.65
N VAL A 30 -3.97 5.14 5.27
CA VAL A 30 -4.29 4.01 6.16
C VAL A 30 -3.28 3.92 7.29
N GLY A 31 -1.98 4.08 7.01
CA GLY A 31 -0.91 4.04 8.00
C GLY A 31 -1.02 5.13 9.06
N ILE A 32 -1.25 6.39 8.65
CA ILE A 32 -1.45 7.51 9.60
C ILE A 32 -2.70 7.27 10.44
N LEU A 33 -3.81 6.88 9.81
CA LEU A 33 -5.07 6.61 10.50
C LEU A 33 -4.91 5.49 11.53
N LEU A 34 -4.20 4.42 11.18
CA LEU A 34 -3.89 3.31 12.09
C LEU A 34 -2.98 3.75 13.25
N VAL A 35 -1.99 4.60 12.99
CA VAL A 35 -1.14 5.17 14.04
C VAL A 35 -1.96 6.00 15.03
N VAL A 36 -2.89 6.84 14.54
CA VAL A 36 -3.79 7.61 15.43
C VAL A 36 -4.72 6.67 16.21
N LEU A 37 -5.31 5.67 15.54
CA LEU A 37 -6.17 4.67 16.18
C LEU A 37 -5.45 3.98 17.35
N VAL A 38 -4.20 3.55 17.14
CA VAL A 38 -3.43 2.78 18.12
C VAL A 38 -2.81 3.66 19.20
N LEU A 39 -2.14 4.75 18.83
CA LEU A 39 -1.39 5.59 19.78
C LEU A 39 -2.25 6.63 20.52
N VAL A 40 -3.38 7.02 19.95
CA VAL A 40 -4.30 8.00 20.57
C VAL A 40 -5.59 7.30 20.99
N GLY A 41 -6.20 6.56 20.08
CA GLY A 41 -7.48 5.90 20.34
C GLY A 41 -7.43 4.89 21.48
N LEU A 42 -6.45 3.99 21.49
CA LEU A 42 -6.36 2.98 22.55
C LEU A 42 -6.02 3.58 23.92
N PRO A 43 -5.01 4.45 24.09
CA PRO A 43 -4.75 5.07 25.39
C PRO A 43 -5.94 5.88 25.91
N LEU A 44 -6.61 6.64 25.05
CA LEU A 44 -7.79 7.41 25.45
C LEU A 44 -8.95 6.51 25.89
N LYS A 45 -9.18 5.40 25.18
CA LYS A 45 -10.22 4.43 25.53
C LYS A 45 -9.92 3.69 26.84
N TYR A 46 -8.70 3.21 27.01
CA TYR A 46 -8.36 2.33 28.14
C TYR A 46 -7.97 3.08 29.42
N ILE A 47 -7.41 4.28 29.32
CA ILE A 47 -6.98 5.07 30.48
C ILE A 47 -8.06 6.08 30.87
N TRP A 48 -8.68 6.77 29.90
CA TRP A 48 -9.69 7.81 30.14
C TRP A 48 -11.13 7.35 29.93
N GLY A 49 -11.36 6.14 29.42
CA GLY A 49 -12.71 5.63 29.16
C GLY A 49 -13.42 6.27 27.96
N ASP A 50 -12.75 7.13 27.17
CA ASP A 50 -13.33 7.76 25.99
C ASP A 50 -12.95 7.00 24.71
N GLY A 51 -13.93 6.25 24.18
CA GLY A 51 -13.80 5.46 22.97
C GLY A 51 -14.06 6.22 21.66
N ARG A 52 -14.37 7.52 21.69
CA ARG A 52 -14.77 8.27 20.48
C ARG A 52 -13.70 8.20 19.40
N VAL A 53 -12.44 8.43 19.75
CA VAL A 53 -11.34 8.38 18.77
C VAL A 53 -11.26 7.01 18.09
N VAL A 54 -11.46 5.92 18.84
CA VAL A 54 -11.49 4.55 18.29
C VAL A 54 -12.64 4.37 17.31
N THR A 55 -13.84 4.88 17.61
CA THR A 55 -14.99 4.82 16.69
C THR A 55 -14.73 5.62 15.42
N TRP A 56 -14.26 6.86 15.56
CA TRP A 56 -14.02 7.78 14.44
C TRP A 56 -12.84 7.38 13.55
N THR A 57 -11.87 6.62 14.07
CA THR A 57 -10.70 6.18 13.28
C THR A 57 -10.79 4.72 12.85
N GLY A 58 -11.38 3.85 13.66
CA GLY A 58 -11.48 2.41 13.40
C GLY A 58 -12.43 2.06 12.25
N MET A 59 -13.61 2.69 12.19
CA MET A 59 -14.54 2.47 11.07
C MET A 59 -13.94 2.91 9.73
N PRO A 60 -13.40 4.14 9.60
CA PRO A 60 -12.75 4.56 8.36
C PRO A 60 -11.53 3.70 8.02
N HIS A 61 -10.77 3.23 9.02
CA HIS A 61 -9.62 2.37 8.78
C HIS A 61 -10.04 1.05 8.12
N GLY A 62 -11.09 0.40 8.62
CA GLY A 62 -11.59 -0.84 8.02
C GLY A 62 -11.96 -0.69 6.55
N TRP A 63 -12.67 0.39 6.19
CA TRP A 63 -13.04 0.68 4.81
C TRP A 63 -11.84 1.04 3.93
N LEU A 64 -10.97 1.94 4.40
CA LEU A 64 -9.78 2.36 3.66
C LEU A 64 -8.77 1.22 3.51
N TYR A 65 -8.72 0.29 4.46
CA TYR A 65 -7.91 -0.90 4.37
C TYR A 65 -8.34 -1.80 3.20
N MET A 66 -9.64 -1.97 2.94
CA MET A 66 -10.12 -2.69 1.75
C MET A 66 -9.67 -2.01 0.45
N VAL A 67 -9.77 -0.68 0.39
CA VAL A 67 -9.30 0.09 -0.77
C VAL A 67 -7.78 -0.05 -0.95
N LEU A 68 -7.02 -0.03 0.15
CA LEU A 68 -5.57 -0.30 0.12
C LEU A 68 -5.28 -1.67 -0.50
N LEU A 69 -5.98 -2.74 -0.08
CA LEU A 69 -5.78 -4.07 -0.64
C LEU A 69 -6.09 -4.13 -2.13
N ILE A 70 -7.14 -3.44 -2.60
CA ILE A 70 -7.46 -3.35 -4.02
C ILE A 70 -6.32 -2.66 -4.78
N THR A 71 -5.83 -1.51 -4.29
CA THR A 71 -4.71 -0.79 -4.94
C THR A 71 -3.41 -1.59 -4.91
N ALA A 72 -3.15 -2.33 -3.83
CA ALA A 72 -1.99 -3.20 -3.70
C ALA A 72 -2.08 -4.40 -4.65
N TYR A 73 -3.27 -4.97 -4.81
CA TYR A 73 -3.52 -6.04 -5.78
C TYR A 73 -3.34 -5.55 -7.22
N ASP A 74 -3.94 -4.41 -7.59
CA ASP A 74 -3.79 -3.81 -8.93
C ASP A 74 -2.32 -3.56 -9.26
N LEU A 75 -1.57 -2.91 -8.36
CA LEU A 75 -0.13 -2.70 -8.55
C LEU A 75 0.62 -4.03 -8.63
N GLY A 76 0.37 -4.94 -7.70
CA GLY A 76 1.06 -6.22 -7.60
C GLY A 76 0.86 -7.12 -8.82
N ARG A 77 -0.33 -7.11 -9.44
CA ARG A 77 -0.58 -7.83 -10.69
C ARG A 77 0.20 -7.25 -11.86
N ARG A 78 0.34 -5.92 -11.93
CA ARG A 78 1.11 -5.24 -13.00
C ARG A 78 2.62 -5.50 -12.89
N VAL A 79 3.16 -5.63 -11.68
CA VAL A 79 4.60 -5.87 -11.45
C VAL A 79 4.94 -7.31 -11.05
N ASN A 80 4.00 -8.25 -11.23
CA ASN A 80 4.12 -9.68 -10.90
C ASN A 80 4.64 -9.96 -9.49
N TRP A 81 4.06 -9.32 -8.48
CA TRP A 81 4.33 -9.65 -7.08
C TRP A 81 3.81 -11.03 -6.71
N SER A 82 4.58 -11.74 -5.86
CA SER A 82 4.17 -13.02 -5.31
C SER A 82 3.09 -12.86 -4.24
N ILE A 83 2.35 -13.95 -3.97
CA ILE A 83 1.32 -13.98 -2.94
C ILE A 83 1.87 -13.65 -1.54
N LYS A 84 3.13 -14.00 -1.26
CA LYS A 84 3.81 -13.66 0.00
C LYS A 84 3.89 -12.15 0.19
N TRP A 85 4.07 -11.40 -0.91
CA TRP A 85 4.12 -9.95 -0.85
C TRP A 85 2.76 -9.36 -0.51
N PHE A 86 1.69 -9.91 -1.11
CA PHE A 86 0.32 -9.50 -0.78
C PHE A 86 -0.01 -9.75 0.70
N LEU A 87 0.35 -10.92 1.23
CA LEU A 87 0.18 -11.26 2.65
C LEU A 87 0.94 -10.30 3.57
N ALA A 88 2.17 -9.91 3.20
CA ALA A 88 2.93 -8.95 3.98
C ALA A 88 2.34 -7.53 3.91
N ILE A 89 1.73 -7.10 2.80
CA ILE A 89 0.98 -5.84 2.73
C ILE A 89 -0.27 -5.90 3.60
N MET A 90 -1.00 -7.02 3.60
CA MET A 90 -2.14 -7.23 4.48
C MET A 90 -1.74 -7.11 5.95
N ALA A 91 -0.66 -7.79 6.35
CA ALA A 91 -0.13 -7.68 7.71
C ALA A 91 0.36 -6.25 8.04
N ALA A 92 0.97 -5.57 7.06
CA ALA A 92 1.44 -4.20 7.24
C ALA A 92 0.29 -3.19 7.43
N GLY A 93 -0.90 -3.49 6.92
CA GLY A 93 -2.08 -2.65 7.11
C GLY A 93 -2.73 -2.76 8.48
N THR A 94 -2.35 -3.72 9.33
CA THR A 94 -2.93 -3.94 10.66
C THR A 94 -1.96 -3.65 11.81
N VAL A 95 -0.66 -3.57 11.55
CA VAL A 95 0.37 -3.22 12.54
C VAL A 95 0.80 -1.76 12.33
N PRO A 96 0.79 -0.92 13.38
CA PRO A 96 1.24 0.46 13.27
C PRO A 96 2.67 0.51 12.73
N PHE A 97 2.95 1.53 11.93
CA PHE A 97 4.23 1.77 11.24
C PHE A 97 4.62 0.80 10.12
N LEU A 98 4.20 -0.47 10.15
CA LEU A 98 4.56 -1.43 9.09
C LEU A 98 4.05 -0.99 7.71
N SER A 99 2.91 -0.28 7.64
CA SER A 99 2.39 0.25 6.39
C SER A 99 3.39 1.16 5.65
N PHE A 100 4.14 2.00 6.38
CA PHE A 100 5.16 2.87 5.78
C PHE A 100 6.38 2.08 5.31
N VAL A 101 6.75 1.03 6.05
CA VAL A 101 7.85 0.14 5.66
C VAL A 101 7.48 -0.64 4.40
N ALA A 102 6.27 -1.19 4.33
CA ALA A 102 5.76 -1.88 3.15
C ALA A 102 5.68 -0.93 1.94
N GLU A 103 5.23 0.31 2.11
CA GLU A 103 5.25 1.33 1.06
C GLU A 103 6.66 1.61 0.55
N HIS A 104 7.63 1.77 1.46
CA HIS A 104 9.03 2.03 1.09
C HIS A 104 9.62 0.89 0.24
N PHE A 105 9.43 -0.36 0.67
CA PHE A 105 9.93 -1.53 -0.07
C PHE A 105 9.22 -1.71 -1.42
N ALA A 106 7.89 -1.53 -1.45
CA ALA A 106 7.10 -1.55 -2.68
C ALA A 106 7.61 -0.51 -3.69
N THR A 107 7.81 0.73 -3.26
CA THR A 107 8.31 1.81 -4.12
C THR A 107 9.72 1.50 -4.66
N LYS A 108 10.59 0.90 -3.85
CA LYS A 108 11.93 0.48 -4.30
C LYS A 108 11.88 -0.63 -5.34
N ASP A 109 11.08 -1.67 -5.12
CA ASP A 109 10.93 -2.77 -6.08
C ASP A 109 10.37 -2.29 -7.42
N VAL A 110 9.29 -1.51 -7.39
CA VAL A 110 8.66 -0.99 -8.62
C VAL A 110 9.63 -0.09 -9.40
N ARG A 111 10.36 0.80 -8.72
CA ARG A 111 11.36 1.66 -9.38
C ARG A 111 12.51 0.85 -9.97
N ALA A 112 12.96 -0.21 -9.31
CA ALA A 112 14.00 -1.09 -9.84
C ALA A 112 13.54 -1.79 -11.13
N LYS A 113 12.31 -2.32 -11.12
CA LYS A 113 11.69 -2.96 -12.30
C LYS A 113 11.53 -1.99 -13.46
N LEU A 114 11.01 -0.78 -13.21
CA LEU A 114 10.86 0.24 -14.24
C LEU A 114 12.20 0.66 -14.88
N ARG A 115 13.27 0.76 -14.10
CA ARG A 115 14.62 1.04 -14.62
C ARG A 115 15.14 -0.07 -15.51
N ALA A 116 14.94 -1.33 -15.12
CA ALA A 116 15.35 -2.48 -15.91
C ALA A 116 14.57 -2.60 -17.24
N SER A 117 13.35 -2.06 -17.32
CA SER A 117 12.55 -2.05 -18.54
C SER A 117 12.88 -0.91 -19.52
N THR A 118 13.59 0.12 -19.07
CA THR A 118 13.95 1.31 -19.90
C THR A 118 15.42 1.28 -20.33
N ALA A 119 16.19 0.28 -19.89
CA ALA A 119 17.60 0.09 -20.21
C ALA A 119 17.76 -1.01 -21.26
#